data_AF-A0A672KMG5-F1
#
_entry.id   AF-A0A672KMG5-F1
#
_cell.length_a   1.000
_cell.length_b   1.000
_cell.length_c   1.000
_cell.angle_alpha   90.00
_cell.angle_beta   90.00
_cell.angle_gamma   90.00
#
_symmetry.space_group_name_H-M   'P 1'
#
loop_
_entity.id
_entity.type
_entity.pdbx_description
1 polymer ?
#
loop_
_entity_poly.entity_id
_entity_poly.type
_entity_poly.pdbx_seq_one_letter_code
_entity_poly.pdbx_strand_id
1 'polypeptide(L)'
;VSNLLVKASSGQWASLTVSCRGEAGWSSLGQQQRIRELLNYRLNPEPILPKMEGVTEFTEYISETVDVPSPFDLLEPPTSGGFLKLSKPCCYIFPGGRGDSALFAVNGFNILIDGGSDRRSCFWKLVRHLDRIDSILLTHIGRSIEEASLTLQYLNKLGIKPEPLFRVVSNTIEPITLFHKMGVGRLDMFVLNPGEISVPYLTSITALVVWLPANPTEKIIRVLFPGNAPQNKILEGLENALTVSGLPAKRDDDVAEEQEQDHV
;
A
#
# COMPACT_ATOMS: atom_id res chain seq x y z
N VAL A 1 32.65 -17.10 -12.51
CA VAL A 1 31.70 -18.25 -12.53
C VAL A 1 32.00 -19.25 -13.65
N SER A 2 32.56 -18.81 -14.79
CA SER A 2 32.91 -19.66 -15.95
C SER A 2 33.95 -20.76 -15.70
N ASN A 3 34.81 -20.63 -14.68
CA ASN A 3 35.89 -21.60 -14.41
C ASN A 3 35.53 -22.67 -13.37
N LEU A 4 34.32 -22.67 -12.80
CA LEU A 4 33.91 -23.60 -11.73
C LEU A 4 33.25 -24.90 -12.24
N LEU A 5 32.84 -24.95 -13.52
CA LEU A 5 32.02 -26.05 -14.07
C LEU A 5 32.80 -27.05 -14.95
N VAL A 6 34.14 -26.94 -15.03
CA VAL A 6 34.96 -27.68 -16.02
C VAL A 6 35.23 -29.15 -15.63
N LYS A 7 34.72 -29.67 -14.51
CA LYS A 7 34.86 -31.08 -14.13
C LYS A 7 33.54 -31.69 -13.67
N ALA A 8 32.60 -31.85 -14.59
CA ALA A 8 31.52 -32.84 -14.42
C ALA A 8 31.93 -34.11 -15.16
N SER A 9 31.96 -35.24 -14.45
CA SER A 9 32.16 -36.58 -15.02
C SER A 9 31.10 -36.88 -16.08
N SER A 10 31.49 -37.56 -17.15
CA SER A 10 30.62 -37.94 -18.27
C SER A 10 29.35 -38.63 -17.78
N GLY A 11 28.19 -37.97 -17.96
CA GLY A 11 26.87 -38.53 -17.69
C GLY A 11 26.06 -37.91 -16.55
N GLN A 12 26.61 -36.98 -15.76
CA GLN A 12 25.86 -36.27 -14.72
C GLN A 12 25.69 -34.78 -15.03
N TRP A 13 24.44 -34.34 -15.18
CA TRP A 13 24.11 -32.92 -15.26
C TRP A 13 24.20 -32.29 -13.86
N ALA A 14 25.02 -31.26 -13.71
CA ALA A 14 25.05 -30.49 -12.46
C ALA A 14 23.68 -29.84 -12.23
N SER A 15 23.15 -29.86 -11.00
CA SER A 15 21.90 -29.17 -10.66
C SER A 15 22.20 -27.95 -9.80
N LEU A 16 21.59 -26.82 -10.16
CA LEU A 16 21.65 -25.58 -9.40
C LEU A 16 20.22 -25.22 -8.98
N THR A 17 19.95 -25.29 -7.68
CA THR A 17 18.72 -24.77 -7.09
C THR A 17 19.02 -23.40 -6.48
N VAL A 18 18.34 -22.37 -6.96
CA VAL A 18 18.38 -21.03 -6.39
C VAL A 18 17.07 -20.80 -5.65
N SER A 19 17.17 -20.59 -4.34
CA SER A 19 16.05 -20.16 -3.49
C SER A 19 16.30 -18.71 -3.09
N CYS A 20 15.52 -17.80 -3.65
CA CYS A 20 15.67 -16.37 -3.41
C CYS A 20 14.32 -15.64 -3.56
N ARG A 21 14.16 -14.51 -2.87
CA ARG A 21 13.05 -13.60 -3.16
C ARG A 21 13.16 -13.12 -4.61
N GLY A 22 12.04 -12.95 -5.32
CA GLY A 22 11.98 -12.69 -6.77
C GLY A 22 12.63 -11.38 -7.28
N GLU A 23 13.37 -10.68 -6.43
CA GLU A 23 13.78 -9.29 -6.60
C GLU A 23 15.17 -9.12 -7.28
N ALA A 24 15.92 -10.21 -7.48
CA ALA A 24 17.29 -10.17 -7.98
C ALA A 24 17.47 -10.65 -9.43
N GLY A 25 16.38 -10.69 -10.22
CA GLY A 25 16.47 -10.97 -11.66
C GLY A 25 16.84 -12.41 -12.02
N TRP A 26 16.94 -13.32 -11.05
CA TRP A 26 17.24 -14.75 -11.23
C TRP A 26 16.27 -15.46 -12.18
N SER A 27 15.06 -14.93 -12.37
CA SER A 27 14.10 -15.39 -13.38
C SER A 27 14.65 -15.30 -14.81
N SER A 28 15.45 -14.27 -15.12
CA SER A 28 16.09 -14.09 -16.43
C SER A 28 17.25 -15.07 -16.66
N LEU A 29 17.93 -15.49 -15.59
CA LEU A 29 19.03 -16.46 -15.65
C LEU A 29 18.54 -17.82 -16.16
N GLY A 30 17.34 -18.23 -15.72
CA GLY A 30 16.68 -19.44 -16.19
C GLY A 30 16.22 -19.39 -17.65
N GLN A 31 16.27 -18.24 -18.32
CA GLN A 31 15.93 -18.08 -19.75
C GLN A 31 17.17 -18.17 -20.66
N GLN A 32 18.39 -18.16 -20.09
CA GLN A 32 19.62 -18.23 -20.88
C GLN A 32 19.90 -19.66 -21.36
N GLN A 33 19.95 -19.87 -22.68
CA GLN A 33 20.18 -21.19 -23.31
C GLN A 33 21.49 -21.83 -22.84
N ARG A 34 22.57 -21.06 -22.76
CA ARG A 34 23.90 -21.53 -22.35
C ARG A 34 23.92 -22.16 -20.94
N ILE A 35 23.04 -21.70 -20.04
CA ILE A 35 22.93 -22.23 -18.69
C ILE A 35 22.10 -23.51 -18.70
N ARG A 36 21.00 -23.55 -19.45
CA ARG A 36 20.16 -24.76 -19.58
C ARG A 36 20.89 -25.94 -20.22
N GLU A 37 21.85 -25.68 -21.09
CA GLU A 37 22.68 -26.70 -21.74
C GLU A 37 23.74 -27.31 -20.82
N LEU A 38 24.16 -26.57 -19.77
CA LEU A 38 25.24 -26.97 -18.87
C LEU A 38 24.73 -27.50 -17.52
N LEU A 39 23.55 -27.07 -17.08
CA LEU A 39 23.04 -27.38 -15.75
C LEU A 39 21.52 -27.45 -15.68
N ASN A 40 21.03 -28.30 -14.77
CA ASN A 40 19.62 -28.36 -14.39
C ASN A 40 19.32 -27.24 -13.38
N TYR A 41 18.83 -26.11 -13.89
CA TYR A 41 18.46 -24.92 -13.12
C TYR A 41 17.05 -25.02 -12.55
N ARG A 42 16.91 -24.83 -11.24
CA ARG A 42 15.61 -24.68 -10.55
C ARG A 42 15.59 -23.38 -9.76
N LEU A 43 14.58 -22.55 -10.00
CA LEU A 43 14.37 -21.31 -9.26
C LEU A 43 13.14 -21.48 -8.37
N ASN A 44 13.32 -21.27 -7.07
CA ASN A 44 12.26 -21.36 -6.05
C ASN A 44 11.36 -22.59 -6.24
N PRO A 45 11.92 -23.82 -6.31
CA PRO A 45 11.09 -25.01 -6.38
C PRO A 45 10.19 -25.08 -5.14
N GLU A 46 9.02 -25.71 -5.28
CA GLU A 46 8.13 -25.95 -4.15
C GLU A 46 8.90 -26.59 -2.99
N PRO A 47 8.83 -26.00 -1.78
CA PRO A 47 9.57 -26.51 -0.64
C PRO A 47 9.04 -27.89 -0.29
N ILE A 48 9.91 -28.89 -0.37
CA ILE A 48 9.64 -30.21 0.21
C ILE A 48 10.00 -30.07 1.68
N LEU A 49 8.99 -30.05 2.55
CA LEU A 49 9.16 -30.02 4.00
C LEU A 49 9.08 -31.47 4.53
N PRO A 50 10.18 -32.24 4.55
CA PRO A 50 10.17 -33.52 5.23
C PRO A 50 9.86 -33.29 6.71
N LYS A 51 9.11 -34.22 7.32
CA LYS A 51 8.94 -34.21 8.78
C LYS A 51 10.31 -34.39 9.41
N MET A 52 10.83 -33.31 9.97
CA MET A 52 12.10 -33.27 10.68
C MET A 52 11.84 -32.75 12.09
N GLU A 53 12.30 -33.50 13.08
CA GLU A 53 12.33 -33.06 14.47
C GLU A 53 13.43 -31.99 14.62
N GLY A 54 13.20 -30.93 15.39
CA GLY A 54 14.20 -29.87 15.61
C GLY A 54 14.13 -28.64 14.69
N VAL A 55 13.19 -28.57 13.73
CA VAL A 55 13.09 -27.43 12.79
C VAL A 55 12.75 -26.12 13.51
N THR A 56 11.90 -26.18 14.52
CA THR A 56 11.52 -25.01 15.33
C THR A 56 12.73 -24.49 16.10
N GLU A 57 13.44 -25.39 16.80
CA GLU A 57 14.63 -25.11 17.60
C GLU A 57 15.77 -24.55 16.74
N PHE A 58 15.95 -25.11 15.54
CA PHE A 58 16.92 -24.57 14.58
C PHE A 58 16.53 -23.18 14.07
N THR A 59 15.24 -22.96 13.78
CA THR A 59 14.75 -21.65 13.33
C THR A 59 14.93 -20.58 14.41
N GLU A 60 14.63 -20.92 15.67
CA GLU A 60 14.86 -20.05 16.83
C GLU A 60 16.35 -19.72 16.98
N TYR A 61 17.24 -20.72 16.96
CA TYR A 61 18.68 -20.51 17.03
C TYR A 61 19.22 -19.60 15.92
N ILE A 62 18.75 -19.79 14.68
CA ILE A 62 19.15 -18.94 13.55
C ILE A 62 18.58 -17.53 13.71
N SER A 63 17.35 -17.38 14.23
CA SER A 63 16.75 -16.06 14.45
C SER A 63 17.50 -15.22 15.48
N GLU A 64 18.15 -15.86 16.47
CA GLU A 64 18.99 -15.18 17.46
C GLU A 64 20.37 -14.78 16.93
N THR A 65 20.86 -15.45 15.89
CA THR A 65 22.24 -15.28 15.38
C THR A 65 22.31 -14.50 14.07
N VAL A 66 21.19 -14.35 13.35
CA VAL A 66 21.13 -13.66 12.06
C VAL A 66 20.64 -12.22 12.24
N ASP A 67 21.56 -11.27 12.01
CA ASP A 67 21.21 -9.86 11.84
C ASP A 67 20.58 -9.65 10.45
N VAL A 68 19.28 -9.38 10.41
CA VAL A 68 18.58 -8.97 9.19
C VAL A 68 18.66 -7.45 9.06
N PRO A 69 19.29 -6.90 7.99
CA PRO A 69 19.35 -5.47 7.77
C PRO A 69 17.96 -4.84 7.74
N SER A 70 17.83 -3.64 8.29
CA SER A 70 16.55 -2.95 8.30
C SER A 70 16.15 -2.61 6.84
N PRO A 71 14.88 -2.81 6.42
CA PRO A 71 14.45 -2.33 5.12
C PRO A 71 14.62 -0.82 4.96
N PHE A 72 14.65 -0.07 6.07
CA PHE A 72 14.91 1.37 6.06
C PHE A 72 16.32 1.72 5.61
N ASP A 73 17.30 0.82 5.83
CA ASP A 73 18.69 1.00 5.38
C ASP A 73 18.82 0.87 3.85
N LEU A 74 17.82 0.25 3.20
CA LEU A 74 17.75 0.08 1.75
C LEU A 74 17.12 1.29 1.04
N LEU A 75 16.64 2.30 1.79
CA LEU A 75 15.98 3.45 1.20
C LEU A 75 17.00 4.42 0.62
N GLU A 76 16.98 4.58 -0.70
CA GLU A 76 17.88 5.50 -1.39
C GLU A 76 17.43 6.96 -1.21
N PRO A 77 18.37 7.90 -0.92
CA PRO A 77 18.06 9.31 -0.85
C PRO A 77 17.68 9.88 -2.23
N PRO A 78 16.92 10.99 -2.31
CA PRO A 78 16.60 11.65 -3.57
C PRO A 78 17.87 12.05 -4.33
N THR A 79 17.90 11.76 -5.64
CA THR A 79 19.06 11.99 -6.54
C THR A 79 19.13 13.43 -7.06
N SER A 80 18.07 14.21 -6.89
CA SER A 80 17.97 15.61 -7.30
C SER A 80 17.62 16.49 -6.11
N GLY A 81 18.24 17.66 -6.01
CA GLY A 81 17.92 18.64 -4.97
C GLY A 81 16.54 19.27 -5.19
N GLY A 82 15.77 19.42 -4.12
CA GLY A 82 14.45 20.07 -4.11
C GLY A 82 13.28 19.11 -3.88
N PHE A 83 12.19 19.66 -3.35
CA PHE A 83 10.97 18.91 -3.05
C PHE A 83 9.87 19.21 -4.06
N LEU A 84 9.05 18.20 -4.35
CA LEU A 84 7.85 18.34 -5.16
C LEU A 84 6.82 19.21 -4.40
N LYS A 85 6.44 20.35 -4.99
CA LYS A 85 5.39 21.21 -4.45
C LYS A 85 4.06 20.91 -5.13
N LEU A 86 3.15 20.29 -4.37
CA LEU A 86 1.79 19.99 -4.81
C LEU A 86 0.86 21.09 -4.32
N SER A 87 0.43 21.98 -5.23
CA SER A 87 -0.36 23.17 -4.89
C SER A 87 -1.86 22.99 -5.05
N LYS A 88 -2.28 22.00 -5.84
CA LYS A 88 -3.69 21.62 -6.03
C LYS A 88 -3.91 20.23 -5.45
N PRO A 89 -5.14 19.91 -5.00
CA PRO A 89 -5.47 18.55 -4.63
C PRO A 89 -5.15 17.57 -5.77
N CYS A 90 -4.35 16.55 -5.49
CA CYS A 90 -3.95 15.53 -6.45
C CYS A 90 -3.88 14.16 -5.80
N CYS A 91 -4.28 13.13 -6.55
CA CYS A 91 -4.18 11.74 -6.15
C CYS A 91 -3.29 10.98 -7.12
N TYR A 92 -2.20 10.39 -6.61
CA TYR A 92 -1.35 9.47 -7.36
C TYR A 92 -1.69 8.04 -6.96
N ILE A 93 -1.94 7.18 -7.94
CA ILE A 93 -2.20 5.76 -7.71
C ILE A 93 -0.99 4.98 -8.24
N PHE A 94 -0.47 4.07 -7.42
CA PHE A 94 0.72 3.30 -7.70
C PHE A 94 0.39 1.81 -7.86
N PRO A 95 1.06 1.08 -8.76
CA PRO A 95 1.01 -0.37 -8.73
C PRO A 95 1.66 -0.87 -7.43
N GLY A 96 0.84 -1.31 -6.47
CA GLY A 96 1.29 -1.85 -5.19
C GLY A 96 1.56 -3.36 -5.21
N GLY A 97 1.74 -3.94 -6.40
CA GLY A 97 1.86 -5.38 -6.61
C GLY A 97 0.53 -6.05 -6.30
N ARG A 98 0.48 -6.80 -5.21
CA ARG A 98 -0.80 -7.34 -4.72
C ARG A 98 -1.51 -6.36 -3.76
N GLY A 99 -0.88 -5.29 -3.27
CA GLY A 99 -1.53 -4.33 -2.37
C GLY A 99 -2.00 -3.07 -3.09
N ASP A 100 -2.85 -2.29 -2.43
CA ASP A 100 -3.18 -0.93 -2.86
C ASP A 100 -2.10 0.05 -2.43
N SER A 101 -1.91 1.13 -3.19
CA SER A 101 -1.03 2.23 -2.81
C SER A 101 -1.45 3.50 -3.53
N ALA A 102 -1.69 4.55 -2.75
CA ALA A 102 -2.01 5.86 -3.29
C ALA A 102 -1.42 6.97 -2.41
N LEU A 103 -1.13 8.12 -3.03
CA LEU A 103 -0.77 9.34 -2.33
C LEU A 103 -1.81 10.40 -2.67
N PHE A 104 -2.52 10.89 -1.67
CA PHE A 104 -3.37 12.07 -1.83
C PHE A 104 -2.69 13.27 -1.18
N ALA A 105 -2.61 14.38 -1.92
CA ALA A 105 -1.93 15.58 -1.46
C ALA A 105 -2.78 16.81 -1.75
N VAL A 106 -2.82 17.72 -0.79
CA VAL A 106 -3.34 19.08 -0.93
C VAL A 106 -2.23 20.03 -0.52
N ASN A 107 -2.41 21.34 -0.76
CA ASN A 107 -1.35 22.32 -0.51
C ASN A 107 -0.88 22.32 0.96
N GLY A 108 0.26 21.68 1.22
CA GLY A 108 0.89 21.58 2.54
C GLY A 108 0.42 20.41 3.40
N PHE A 109 -0.32 19.44 2.85
CA PHE A 109 -0.70 18.21 3.56
C PHE A 109 -0.67 16.98 2.64
N ASN A 110 0.11 15.97 3.01
CA ASN A 110 0.27 14.73 2.25
C ASN A 110 -0.20 13.52 3.07
N ILE A 111 -1.15 12.76 2.54
CA ILE A 111 -1.58 11.48 3.11
C ILE A 111 -1.16 10.32 2.18
N LEU A 112 -0.41 9.38 2.73
CA LEU A 112 -0.09 8.12 2.08
C LEU A 112 -1.15 7.07 2.47
N ILE A 113 -1.78 6.46 1.48
CA ILE A 113 -2.76 5.39 1.66
C ILE A 113 -2.09 4.10 1.23
N ASP A 114 -1.87 3.22 2.21
CA ASP A 114 -1.15 1.96 2.06
C ASP A 114 0.25 2.12 1.41
N GLY A 115 0.99 1.03 1.27
CA GLY A 115 2.32 1.03 0.66
C GLY A 115 2.48 -0.01 -0.45
N GLY A 116 1.42 -0.73 -0.80
CA GLY A 116 1.55 -1.99 -1.52
C GLY A 116 2.21 -3.08 -0.67
N SER A 117 2.29 -4.27 -1.24
CA SER A 117 2.89 -5.46 -0.57
C SER A 117 4.31 -5.78 -1.05
N ASP A 118 4.78 -5.04 -2.07
CA ASP A 118 6.13 -5.23 -2.61
C ASP A 118 7.18 -4.59 -1.69
N ARG A 119 8.33 -5.24 -1.52
CA ARG A 119 9.48 -4.62 -0.82
C ARG A 119 10.11 -3.50 -1.64
N ARG A 120 9.93 -3.52 -2.96
CA ARG A 120 10.34 -2.46 -3.89
C ARG A 120 9.15 -1.66 -4.40
N SER A 121 8.36 -1.12 -3.48
CA SER A 121 7.21 -0.32 -3.86
C SER A 121 7.60 0.87 -4.72
N CYS A 122 6.93 1.00 -5.87
CA CYS A 122 7.20 2.06 -6.82
C CYS A 122 6.83 3.46 -6.27
N PHE A 123 5.93 3.55 -5.28
CA PHE A 123 5.54 4.80 -4.63
C PHE A 123 6.75 5.51 -3.99
N TRP A 124 7.75 4.75 -3.52
CA TRP A 124 8.93 5.30 -2.83
C TRP A 124 9.69 6.28 -3.72
N LYS A 125 9.71 6.03 -5.04
CA LYS A 125 10.33 6.91 -6.03
C LYS A 125 9.71 8.31 -6.03
N LEU A 126 8.41 8.44 -5.77
CA LEU A 126 7.75 9.74 -5.64
C LEU A 126 7.92 10.29 -4.23
N VAL A 127 7.59 9.48 -3.21
CA VAL A 127 7.52 9.90 -1.82
C VAL A 127 8.85 10.44 -1.29
N ARG A 128 9.99 9.92 -1.74
CA ARG A 128 11.32 10.45 -1.36
C ARG A 128 11.60 11.90 -1.82
N HIS A 129 10.79 12.43 -2.75
CA HIS A 129 10.87 13.82 -3.20
C HIS A 129 9.82 14.71 -2.54
N LEU A 130 8.96 14.16 -1.68
CA LEU A 130 8.08 14.97 -0.84
C LEU A 130 8.90 15.51 0.34
N ASP A 131 8.56 16.72 0.75
CA ASP A 131 9.17 17.35 1.94
C ASP A 131 8.84 16.55 3.22
N ARG A 132 7.60 16.06 3.32
CA ARG A 132 7.13 15.23 4.43
C ARG A 132 5.86 14.46 4.07
N ILE A 133 5.57 13.39 4.82
CA ILE A 133 4.27 12.72 4.87
C ILE A 133 3.62 13.12 6.19
N ASP A 134 2.42 13.68 6.13
CA ASP A 134 1.71 14.17 7.31
C ASP A 134 0.86 13.08 7.97
N SER A 135 0.31 12.18 7.16
CA SER A 135 -0.56 11.11 7.63
C SER A 135 -0.34 9.84 6.81
N ILE A 136 -0.51 8.69 7.46
CA ILE A 136 -0.52 7.37 6.82
C ILE A 136 -1.85 6.70 7.16
N LEU A 137 -2.61 6.31 6.14
CA LEU A 137 -3.82 5.50 6.28
C LEU A 137 -3.51 4.08 5.83
N LEU A 138 -3.56 3.13 6.76
CA LEU A 138 -3.49 1.71 6.44
C LEU A 138 -4.92 1.17 6.38
N THR A 139 -5.39 0.81 5.18
CA THR A 139 -6.75 0.26 5.01
C THR A 139 -6.83 -1.20 5.45
N HIS A 140 -5.69 -1.88 5.47
CA HIS A 140 -5.52 -3.24 5.95
C HIS A 140 -4.06 -3.43 6.39
N ILE A 141 -3.83 -4.28 7.39
CA ILE A 141 -2.50 -4.43 8.01
C ILE A 141 -1.65 -5.53 7.35
N GLY A 142 -2.16 -6.15 6.30
CA GLY A 142 -1.46 -7.15 5.52
C GLY A 142 -2.42 -8.21 5.00
N ARG A 143 -1.91 -9.13 4.20
CA ARG A 143 -2.67 -10.26 3.65
C ARG A 143 -2.54 -11.53 4.49
N SER A 144 -1.57 -11.54 5.39
CA SER A 144 -1.30 -12.65 6.29
C SER A 144 -0.90 -12.13 7.66
N ILE A 145 -0.93 -13.02 8.66
CA ILE A 145 -0.55 -12.71 10.04
C ILE A 145 0.93 -12.27 10.11
N GLU A 146 1.77 -12.83 9.25
CA GLU A 146 3.19 -12.50 9.16
C GLU A 146 3.41 -11.08 8.63
N GLU A 147 2.70 -10.69 7.57
CA GLU A 147 2.75 -9.31 7.04
C GLU A 147 2.23 -8.30 8.07
N ALA A 148 1.20 -8.67 8.81
CA ALA A 148 0.63 -7.86 9.88
C ALA A 148 1.62 -7.62 11.03
N SER A 149 2.23 -8.70 11.54
CA SER A 149 3.25 -8.64 12.58
C SER A 149 4.44 -7.78 12.15
N LEU A 150 4.89 -7.96 10.92
CA LEU A 150 6.01 -7.20 10.37
C LEU A 150 5.70 -5.70 10.24
N THR A 151 4.49 -5.35 9.80
CA THR A 151 4.03 -3.96 9.71
C THR A 151 4.04 -3.30 11.09
N LEU A 152 3.50 -3.95 12.11
CA LEU A 152 3.50 -3.44 13.48
C LEU A 152 4.93 -3.30 14.04
N GLN A 153 5.83 -4.24 13.73
CA GLN A 153 7.23 -4.16 14.12
C GLN A 153 7.93 -2.95 13.48
N TYR A 154 7.67 -2.66 12.20
CA TYR A 154 8.24 -1.49 11.52
C TYR A 154 7.68 -0.17 12.06
N LEU A 155 6.38 -0.09 12.34
CA LEU A 155 5.78 1.08 12.98
C LEU A 155 6.42 1.36 14.34
N ASN A 156 6.65 0.32 15.15
CA ASN A 156 7.35 0.44 16.42
C ASN A 156 8.80 0.93 16.25
N LYS A 157 9.54 0.41 15.26
CA LYS A 157 10.91 0.87 14.94
C LYS A 157 10.95 2.34 14.51
N LEU A 158 9.91 2.82 13.83
CA LEU A 158 9.77 4.22 13.44
C LEU A 158 9.22 5.12 14.55
N GLY A 159 8.86 4.57 15.73
CA GLY A 159 8.22 5.31 16.81
C GLY A 159 6.80 5.79 16.46
N ILE A 160 6.15 5.16 15.48
CA ILE A 160 4.78 5.50 15.04
C ILE A 160 3.82 4.58 15.78
N LYS A 161 2.91 5.17 16.57
CA LYS A 161 1.81 4.42 17.19
C LYS A 161 0.59 4.42 16.24
N PRO A 162 0.14 3.26 15.75
CA PRO A 162 -1.09 3.21 14.95
C PRO A 162 -2.31 3.48 15.83
N GLU A 163 -3.21 4.32 15.35
CA GLU A 163 -4.50 4.56 16.00
C GLU A 163 -5.60 3.80 15.23
N PRO A 164 -6.41 2.96 15.90
CA PRO A 164 -7.47 2.22 15.24
C PRO A 164 -8.57 3.17 14.76
N LEU A 165 -9.03 2.97 13.52
CA LEU A 165 -10.15 3.72 12.95
C LEU A 165 -11.41 2.85 12.98
N PHE A 166 -12.48 3.41 13.53
CA PHE A 166 -13.80 2.79 13.54
C PHE A 166 -14.88 3.86 13.51
N ARG A 167 -16.02 3.48 12.95
CA ARG A 167 -17.26 4.25 13.01
C ARG A 167 -17.92 4.01 14.37
N VAL A 168 -18.07 5.08 15.14
CA VAL A 168 -18.89 5.08 16.36
C VAL A 168 -20.33 4.76 15.99
N VAL A 169 -21.01 3.92 16.78
CA VAL A 169 -22.41 3.56 16.52
C VAL A 169 -23.32 4.76 16.75
N SER A 170 -23.58 5.52 15.69
CA SER A 170 -24.45 6.70 15.65
C SER A 170 -25.17 6.79 14.31
N ASN A 171 -26.32 7.48 14.30
CA ASN A 171 -27.05 7.79 13.07
C ASN A 171 -26.30 8.79 12.17
N THR A 172 -25.27 9.45 12.70
CA THR A 172 -24.48 10.45 11.97
C THR A 172 -23.00 10.09 11.99
N ILE A 173 -22.37 10.05 10.82
CA ILE A 173 -20.92 9.85 10.70
C ILE A 173 -20.23 11.20 10.89
N GLU A 174 -19.52 11.36 12.01
CA GLU A 174 -18.69 12.54 12.24
C GLU A 174 -17.35 12.41 11.49
N PRO A 175 -16.92 13.44 10.74
CA PRO A 175 -15.64 13.41 10.06
C PRO A 175 -14.47 13.63 11.01
N ILE A 176 -13.36 12.95 10.72
CA ILE A 176 -12.05 13.25 11.29
C ILE A 176 -11.41 14.34 10.43
N THR A 177 -11.15 15.52 11.01
CA THR A 177 -10.41 16.58 10.32
C THR A 177 -8.93 16.23 10.27
N LEU A 178 -8.43 15.97 9.06
CA LEU A 178 -7.02 15.70 8.84
C LEU A 178 -6.22 16.99 8.69
N PHE A 179 -6.81 18.01 8.04
CA PHE A 179 -6.16 19.28 7.78
C PHE A 179 -7.18 20.40 7.67
N HIS A 180 -6.87 21.58 8.22
CA HIS A 180 -7.69 22.77 8.06
C HIS A 180 -6.80 24.00 8.00
N LYS A 181 -6.91 24.76 6.92
CA LYS A 181 -6.23 26.04 6.75
C LYS A 181 -7.22 27.13 6.38
N MET A 182 -7.33 28.13 7.27
CA MET A 182 -8.23 29.27 7.10
C MET A 182 -8.00 29.97 5.76
N GLY A 183 -9.08 30.24 5.03
CA GLY A 183 -9.04 30.87 3.70
C GLY A 183 -8.53 29.98 2.56
N VAL A 184 -8.16 28.71 2.83
CA VAL A 184 -7.72 27.75 1.80
C VAL A 184 -8.71 26.58 1.69
N GLY A 185 -9.02 25.93 2.82
CA GLY A 185 -9.93 24.79 2.83
C GLY A 185 -9.62 23.80 3.95
N ARG A 186 -10.38 22.70 3.93
CA ARG A 186 -10.32 21.64 4.94
C ARG A 186 -10.36 20.27 4.26
N LEU A 187 -9.59 19.34 4.80
CA LEU A 187 -9.58 17.93 4.42
C LEU A 187 -10.21 17.11 5.55
N ASP A 188 -11.32 16.45 5.24
CA ASP A 188 -12.06 15.60 6.16
C ASP A 188 -12.00 14.14 5.71
N MET A 189 -11.96 13.23 6.67
CA MET A 189 -12.04 11.79 6.46
C MET A 189 -13.25 11.22 7.18
N PHE A 190 -14.10 10.52 6.44
CA PHE A 190 -15.24 9.79 6.97
C PHE A 190 -14.91 8.30 6.99
N VAL A 191 -14.93 7.69 8.17
CA VAL A 191 -14.76 6.24 8.33
C VAL A 191 -16.11 5.57 8.10
N LEU A 192 -16.23 4.83 7.00
CA LEU A 192 -17.46 4.15 6.60
C LEU A 192 -17.53 2.73 7.19
N ASN A 193 -16.37 2.09 7.34
CA ASN A 193 -16.16 0.77 7.91
C ASN A 193 -14.73 0.73 8.49
N PRO A 194 -14.41 -0.04 9.55
CA PRO A 194 -15.28 -0.87 10.38
C PRO A 194 -16.20 -0.07 11.30
N GLY A 195 -17.25 -0.71 11.83
CA GLY A 195 -17.97 -0.19 13.01
C GLY A 195 -17.24 -0.55 14.31
N GLU A 196 -17.55 0.16 15.40
CA GLU A 196 -16.93 0.06 16.74
C GLU A 196 -16.79 -1.36 17.31
N ILE A 197 -17.67 -2.30 16.95
CA ILE A 197 -17.66 -3.70 17.43
C ILE A 197 -16.63 -4.57 16.67
N SER A 198 -15.95 -4.03 15.65
CA SER A 198 -15.05 -4.82 14.82
C SER A 198 -13.70 -5.05 15.50
N VAL A 199 -13.13 -6.24 15.31
CA VAL A 199 -11.81 -6.55 15.85
C VAL A 199 -10.76 -5.67 15.14
N PRO A 200 -9.99 -4.86 15.88
CA PRO A 200 -8.91 -4.06 15.30
C PRO A 200 -7.98 -4.94 14.48
N TYR A 201 -7.47 -4.40 13.39
CA TYR A 201 -6.46 -5.03 12.55
C TYR A 201 -6.91 -6.26 11.74
N LEU A 202 -8.09 -6.84 12.04
CA LEU A 202 -8.70 -7.92 11.28
C LEU A 202 -9.75 -7.43 10.28
N THR A 203 -10.28 -6.23 10.47
CA THR A 203 -11.29 -5.64 9.59
C THR A 203 -10.70 -4.51 8.78
N SER A 204 -10.94 -4.53 7.47
CA SER A 204 -10.46 -3.48 6.57
C SER A 204 -11.23 -2.19 6.75
N ILE A 205 -10.52 -1.07 6.63
CA ILE A 205 -11.07 0.27 6.71
C ILE A 205 -11.54 0.72 5.32
N THR A 206 -12.75 1.24 5.28
CA THR A 206 -13.29 2.01 4.15
C THR A 206 -13.34 3.46 4.58
N ALA A 207 -12.64 4.33 3.87
CA ALA A 207 -12.56 5.74 4.19
C ALA A 207 -12.92 6.61 2.97
N LEU A 208 -13.79 7.61 3.18
CA LEU A 208 -14.07 8.66 2.21
C LEU A 208 -13.31 9.93 2.62
N VAL A 209 -12.38 10.37 1.79
CA VAL A 209 -11.61 11.59 1.99
C VAL A 209 -12.22 12.71 1.15
N VAL A 210 -12.55 13.83 1.78
CA VAL A 210 -13.26 14.96 1.17
C VAL A 210 -12.45 16.25 1.37
N TRP A 211 -12.03 16.85 0.25
CA TRP A 211 -11.46 18.19 0.24
C TRP A 211 -12.55 19.23 0.01
N LEU A 212 -12.73 20.10 1.00
CA LEU A 212 -13.65 21.23 0.99
C LEU A 212 -12.84 22.53 0.80
N PRO A 213 -12.81 23.12 -0.40
CA PRO A 213 -12.14 24.39 -0.61
C PRO A 213 -12.87 25.53 0.11
N ALA A 214 -12.13 26.55 0.56
CA ALA A 214 -12.73 27.73 1.20
C ALA A 214 -13.53 28.59 0.21
N ASN A 215 -13.13 28.59 -1.06
CA ASN A 215 -13.86 29.26 -2.12
C ASN A 215 -15.03 28.38 -2.61
N PRO A 216 -16.30 28.80 -2.46
CA PRO A 216 -17.46 27.99 -2.85
C PRO A 216 -17.56 27.75 -4.36
N THR A 217 -16.82 28.48 -5.20
CA THR A 217 -16.78 28.23 -6.65
C THR A 217 -15.83 27.09 -7.03
N GLU A 218 -14.95 26.67 -6.14
CA GLU A 218 -14.03 25.56 -6.38
C GLU A 218 -14.73 24.20 -6.16
N LYS A 219 -14.33 23.20 -6.94
CA LYS A 219 -14.94 21.87 -6.87
C LYS A 219 -14.52 21.14 -5.60
N ILE A 220 -15.50 20.59 -4.90
CA ILE A 220 -15.28 19.62 -3.81
C ILE A 220 -14.74 18.33 -4.41
N ILE A 221 -13.64 17.83 -3.85
CA ILE A 221 -13.01 16.58 -4.31
C ILE A 221 -13.30 15.49 -3.28
N ARG A 222 -13.74 14.33 -3.77
CA ARG A 222 -14.09 13.17 -2.96
C ARG A 222 -13.33 11.96 -3.48
N VAL A 223 -12.61 11.29 -2.61
CA VAL A 223 -11.84 10.08 -2.95
C VAL A 223 -12.22 8.99 -1.97
N LEU A 224 -12.76 7.89 -2.50
CA LEU A 224 -13.13 6.72 -1.72
C LEU A 224 -11.99 5.70 -1.75
N PHE A 225 -11.52 5.30 -0.57
CA PHE A 225 -10.61 4.18 -0.38
C PHE A 225 -11.41 3.02 0.19
N PRO A 226 -11.82 2.05 -0.64
CA PRO A 226 -12.78 1.02 -0.24
C PRO A 226 -12.18 -0.02 0.71
N GLY A 227 -10.86 -0.24 0.65
CA GLY A 227 -10.22 -1.39 1.27
C GLY A 227 -10.82 -2.70 0.77
N ASN A 228 -10.84 -3.71 1.63
CA ASN A 228 -11.45 -5.02 1.36
C ASN A 228 -12.90 -5.13 1.85
N ALA A 229 -13.59 -4.00 2.06
CA ALA A 229 -14.97 -4.05 2.55
C ALA A 229 -15.95 -4.56 1.48
N PRO A 230 -16.96 -5.36 1.87
CA PRO A 230 -17.96 -5.82 0.93
C PRO A 230 -18.84 -4.65 0.47
N GLN A 231 -19.35 -4.73 -0.76
CA GLN A 231 -20.09 -3.65 -1.41
C GLN A 231 -21.26 -3.12 -0.57
N ASN A 232 -22.02 -3.99 0.08
CA ASN A 232 -23.15 -3.60 0.93
C ASN A 232 -22.72 -2.66 2.08
N LYS A 233 -21.55 -2.89 2.67
CA LYS A 233 -21.00 -2.05 3.74
C LYS A 233 -20.52 -0.70 3.21
N ILE A 234 -19.96 -0.67 2.00
CA ILE A 234 -19.58 0.59 1.34
C ILE A 234 -20.82 1.44 1.07
N LEU A 235 -21.87 0.85 0.50
CA LEU A 235 -23.12 1.56 0.18
C LEU A 235 -23.81 2.08 1.45
N GLU A 236 -23.96 1.22 2.48
CA GLU A 236 -24.50 1.61 3.79
C GLU A 236 -23.73 2.80 4.39
N GLY A 237 -22.40 2.79 4.30
CA GLY A 237 -21.57 3.88 4.80
C GLY A 237 -21.75 5.18 3.99
N LEU A 238 -21.81 5.09 2.66
CA LEU A 238 -21.95 6.25 1.78
C LEU A 238 -23.31 6.94 1.96
N GLU A 239 -24.41 6.19 2.06
CA GLU A 239 -25.75 6.74 2.30
C GLU A 239 -25.77 7.57 3.59
N ASN A 240 -25.17 7.04 4.66
CA ASN A 240 -25.06 7.74 5.94
C ASN A 240 -24.16 8.99 5.85
N ALA A 241 -23.04 8.93 5.12
CA ALA A 241 -22.12 10.07 4.98
C ALA A 241 -22.69 11.20 4.10
N LEU A 242 -23.37 10.86 3.01
CA LEU A 242 -23.97 11.83 2.08
C LEU A 242 -25.17 12.55 2.72
N THR A 243 -25.95 11.85 3.54
CA THR A 243 -27.10 12.44 4.25
C THR A 243 -26.67 13.48 5.30
N VAL A 244 -25.50 13.29 5.92
CA VAL A 244 -25.03 14.10 7.07
C VAL A 244 -24.20 15.31 6.65
N SER A 245 -23.46 15.20 5.56
CA SER A 245 -22.45 16.20 5.18
C SER A 245 -23.01 17.45 4.50
N GLY A 246 -24.32 17.51 4.21
CA GLY A 246 -24.92 18.60 3.42
C GLY A 246 -24.30 18.74 2.02
N LEU A 247 -23.51 17.73 1.61
CA LEU A 247 -22.83 17.69 0.34
C LEU A 247 -23.89 17.34 -0.70
N PRO A 248 -24.13 18.20 -1.71
CA PRO A 248 -25.12 17.90 -2.72
C PRO A 248 -24.69 16.59 -3.40
N ALA A 249 -25.53 15.56 -3.26
CA ALA A 249 -25.56 14.49 -4.24
C ALA A 249 -25.82 15.19 -5.57
N LYS A 250 -24.96 14.96 -6.57
CA LYS A 250 -25.32 15.36 -7.94
C LYS A 250 -26.69 14.74 -8.20
N ARG A 251 -27.71 15.58 -8.35
CA ARG A 251 -29.01 15.14 -8.83
C ARG A 251 -28.81 14.76 -10.29
N ASP A 252 -29.50 13.72 -10.73
CA ASP A 252 -29.45 13.20 -12.11
C ASP A 252 -29.80 14.25 -13.18
N ASP A 253 -30.29 15.42 -12.77
CA ASP A 253 -30.64 16.56 -13.61
C ASP A 253 -29.42 17.19 -14.34
N ASP A 254 -28.18 17.02 -13.84
CA ASP A 254 -26.97 17.58 -14.49
C ASP A 254 -26.44 16.70 -15.65
N VAL A 255 -26.98 15.50 -15.86
CA VAL A 255 -26.58 14.61 -16.99
C VAL A 255 -27.25 15.06 -18.31
N ALA A 256 -28.33 15.84 -18.22
CA ALA A 256 -29.03 16.33 -19.40
C ALA A 256 -28.32 17.49 -20.11
N GLU A 257 -27.51 18.29 -19.41
CA GLU A 257 -26.85 19.47 -20.01
C GLU A 257 -25.53 19.15 -20.73
N GLU A 258 -24.87 18.02 -20.46
CA GLU A 258 -23.64 17.61 -21.16
C GLU A 258 -23.90 16.90 -22.51
N GLN A 259 -25.15 16.55 -22.83
CA GLN A 259 -25.50 15.92 -24.12
C GLN A 259 -25.98 16.89 -25.21
N GLU A 260 -26.15 18.19 -24.91
CA GLU A 260 -26.67 19.16 -25.89
C GLU A 260 -25.60 20.05 -26.55
N GLN A 261 -24.31 19.85 -26.25
CA GLN A 261 -23.20 20.63 -26.84
C GLN A 261 -22.44 19.94 -28.00
N ASP A 262 -22.77 18.70 -28.36
CA ASP A 262 -22.10 17.97 -29.45
C ASP A 262 -22.81 18.08 -30.82
N HIS A 263 -23.78 18.98 -30.98
CA HIS A 263 -24.46 19.23 -32.25
C HIS A 263 -24.58 20.73 -32.58
N VAL A 264 -23.45 21.41 -32.82
CA VAL A 264 -23.35 22.55 -33.76
C VAL A 264 -22.01 22.50 -34.50
#